data_AF-A0A385DGX8-F1
#
_entry.id   AF-A0A385DGX8-F1
#
_cell.length_a   1.000
_cell.length_b   1.000
_cell.length_c   1.000
_cell.angle_alpha   90.00
_cell.angle_beta   90.00
_cell.angle_gamma   90.00
#
_symmetry.space_group_name_H-M   'P 1'
#
loop_
_entity.id
_entity.type
_entity.pdbx_description
1 polymer ?
#
loop_
_entity_poly.entity_id
_entity_poly.type
_entity_poly.pdbx_seq_one_letter_code
_entity_poly.pdbx_strand_id
1 'polypeptide(L)'
;MKPEDQRVILDLVTYPGSAPRGTPEEVLRHFGTDDGRALGLELLRGAVAERDGDQVEMALIVADRFGLSPACLEPLITLCSADWHHAHEGVVSALGTLRSPAAVPALQYLADWVPDYLDYDDSRAMGVKAVWALRRTPGPEAEEALRGLLASGSGIVREAAAKGLRSRGVSESEGM
;
A
#
# COMPACT_ATOMS: atom_id res chain seq x y z
N MET A 1 -7.43 17.65 -7.87
CA MET A 1 -6.76 18.44 -6.79
C MET A 1 -6.05 19.69 -7.36
N LYS A 2 -5.81 20.78 -6.60
CA LYS A 2 -5.06 21.97 -7.11
C LYS A 2 -3.54 21.77 -6.96
N PRO A 3 -2.69 22.41 -7.81
CA PRO A 3 -1.23 22.31 -7.70
C PRO A 3 -0.65 22.74 -6.34
N GLU A 4 -1.30 23.71 -5.68
CA GLU A 4 -0.90 24.17 -4.35
C GLU A 4 -1.12 23.10 -3.28
N ASP A 5 -2.24 22.36 -3.36
CA ASP A 5 -2.56 21.26 -2.45
C ASP A 5 -1.49 20.16 -2.55
N GLN A 6 -1.11 19.79 -3.78
CA GLN A 6 -0.07 18.80 -4.04
C GLN A 6 1.27 19.23 -3.45
N ARG A 7 1.66 20.50 -3.66
CA ARG A 7 2.92 21.03 -3.13
C ARG A 7 2.99 20.93 -1.60
N VAL A 8 1.93 21.33 -0.91
CA VAL A 8 1.87 21.30 0.56
C VAL A 8 1.98 19.87 1.09
N ILE A 9 1.36 18.90 0.41
CA ILE A 9 1.48 17.47 0.77
C ILE A 9 2.89 16.94 0.46
N LEU A 10 3.46 17.27 -0.69
CA LEU A 10 4.80 16.84 -1.11
C LEU A 10 5.90 17.37 -0.18
N ASP A 11 5.71 18.52 0.45
CA ASP A 11 6.65 19.06 1.43
C ASP A 11 6.78 18.19 2.70
N LEU A 12 5.84 17.24 2.93
CA LEU A 12 5.96 16.20 3.95
C LEU A 12 6.94 15.07 3.57
N VAL A 13 7.29 14.90 2.30
CA VAL A 13 8.13 13.79 1.85
C VAL A 13 9.59 14.04 2.24
N THR A 14 10.17 13.08 2.96
CA THR A 14 11.57 13.15 3.39
C THR A 14 12.45 12.36 2.42
N TYR A 15 13.48 13.01 1.88
CA TYR A 15 14.53 12.33 1.11
C TYR A 15 15.73 12.00 2.00
N PRO A 16 16.42 10.87 1.78
CA PRO A 16 17.64 10.55 2.51
C PRO A 16 18.63 11.73 2.49
N GLY A 17 19.05 12.18 3.67
CA GLY A 17 19.97 13.31 3.83
C GLY A 17 19.32 14.70 3.79
N SER A 18 17.99 14.81 3.73
CA SER A 18 17.25 16.08 3.77
C SER A 18 16.22 16.09 4.90
N ALA A 19 16.01 17.25 5.53
CA ALA A 19 14.87 17.46 6.41
C ALA A 19 13.59 17.64 5.57
N PRO A 20 12.39 17.30 6.12
CA PRO A 20 11.12 17.67 5.49
C PRO A 20 11.06 19.18 5.25
N ARG A 21 10.39 19.58 4.16
CA ARG A 21 10.21 20.99 3.83
C ARG A 21 8.99 21.62 4.51
N GLY A 22 8.05 20.79 4.96
CA GLY A 22 6.86 21.21 5.69
C GLY A 22 6.51 20.26 6.84
N THR A 23 5.50 20.65 7.60
CA THR A 23 5.03 19.90 8.77
C THR A 23 3.60 19.37 8.60
N PRO A 24 3.21 18.31 9.33
CA PRO A 24 1.83 17.83 9.33
C PRO A 24 0.80 18.94 9.66
N GLU A 25 1.13 19.85 10.57
CA GLU A 25 0.26 20.96 10.97
C GLU A 25 0.02 21.95 9.83
N GLU A 26 0.99 22.14 8.93
CA GLU A 26 0.82 22.99 7.76
C GLU A 26 -0.16 22.40 6.75
N VAL A 27 -0.14 21.08 6.57
CA VAL A 27 -1.13 20.36 5.75
C VAL A 27 -2.52 20.52 6.36
N LEU A 28 -2.68 20.22 7.65
CA LEU A 28 -3.97 20.37 8.34
C LEU A 28 -4.54 21.79 8.22
N ARG A 29 -3.70 22.80 8.45
CA ARG A 29 -4.06 24.21 8.29
C ARG A 29 -4.45 24.57 6.85
N HIS A 30 -3.73 24.06 5.85
CA HIS A 30 -4.01 24.29 4.42
C HIS A 30 -5.38 23.73 4.02
N PHE A 31 -5.71 22.53 4.46
CA PHE A 31 -6.99 21.87 4.19
C PHE A 31 -8.11 22.28 5.16
N GLY A 32 -7.83 23.14 6.15
CA GLY A 32 -8.83 23.65 7.09
C GLY A 32 -9.45 22.58 7.97
N THR A 33 -8.68 21.55 8.34
CA THR A 33 -9.13 20.42 9.16
C THR A 33 -8.14 20.12 10.28
N ASP A 34 -8.59 19.45 11.34
CA ASP A 34 -7.76 18.94 12.44
C ASP A 34 -7.60 17.41 12.41
N ASP A 35 -8.34 16.72 11.53
CA ASP A 35 -8.30 15.27 11.38
C ASP A 35 -7.61 14.86 10.07
N GLY A 36 -6.29 14.66 10.15
CA GLY A 36 -5.49 14.22 9.01
C GLY A 36 -5.81 12.81 8.51
N ARG A 37 -6.39 11.95 9.37
CA ARG A 37 -6.81 10.60 8.98
C ARG A 37 -8.09 10.66 8.17
N ALA A 38 -9.05 11.49 8.57
CA ALA A 38 -10.24 11.78 7.78
C ALA A 38 -9.87 12.42 6.43
N LEU A 39 -8.93 13.38 6.43
CA LEU A 39 -8.41 13.98 5.21
C LEU A 39 -7.83 12.94 4.25
N GLY A 40 -6.97 12.03 4.74
CA GLY A 40 -6.40 10.97 3.91
C GLY A 40 -7.46 10.08 3.26
N LEU A 41 -8.52 9.72 4.00
CA LEU A 41 -9.66 8.96 3.47
C LEU A 41 -10.46 9.75 2.44
N GLU A 42 -10.74 11.04 2.70
CA GLU A 42 -11.46 11.92 1.79
C GLU A 42 -10.71 12.06 0.46
N LEU A 43 -9.42 12.36 0.52
CA LEU A 43 -8.57 12.47 -0.66
C LEU A 43 -8.52 11.17 -1.46
N LEU A 44 -8.45 10.02 -0.79
CA LEU A 44 -8.43 8.71 -1.45
C LEU A 44 -9.76 8.42 -2.17
N ARG A 45 -10.89 8.74 -1.54
CA ARG A 45 -12.22 8.59 -2.16
C ARG A 45 -12.40 9.54 -3.35
N GLY A 46 -11.94 10.78 -3.22
CA GLY A 46 -11.91 11.76 -4.31
C GLY A 46 -11.10 11.24 -5.49
N ALA A 47 -9.88 10.75 -5.23
CA ALA A 47 -9.00 10.21 -6.26
C ALA A 47 -9.64 9.05 -7.04
N VAL A 48 -10.31 8.13 -6.35
CA VAL A 48 -11.04 7.02 -6.98
C VAL A 48 -12.23 7.53 -7.80
N ALA A 49 -13.01 8.46 -7.28
CA ALA A 49 -14.18 9.01 -7.96
C ALA A 49 -13.81 9.80 -9.22
N GLU A 50 -12.70 10.55 -9.18
CA GLU A 50 -12.19 11.38 -10.27
C GLU A 50 -11.25 10.62 -11.22
N ARG A 51 -10.83 9.40 -10.86
CA ARG A 51 -9.76 8.64 -11.52
C ARG A 51 -8.48 9.47 -11.69
N ASP A 52 -8.13 10.21 -10.64
CA ASP A 52 -6.97 11.10 -10.60
C ASP A 52 -5.77 10.38 -9.94
N GLY A 53 -4.84 9.91 -10.76
CA GLY A 53 -3.67 9.15 -10.31
C GLY A 53 -2.71 9.97 -9.44
N ASP A 54 -2.55 11.26 -9.70
CA ASP A 54 -1.70 12.13 -8.88
C ASP A 54 -2.34 12.32 -7.49
N GLN A 55 -3.67 12.43 -7.44
CA GLN A 55 -4.39 12.51 -6.18
C GLN A 55 -4.30 11.21 -5.37
N VAL A 56 -4.18 10.03 -6.01
CA VAL A 56 -3.91 8.77 -5.30
C VAL A 56 -2.58 8.87 -4.55
N GLU A 57 -1.53 9.36 -5.19
CA GLU A 57 -0.22 9.53 -4.56
C GLU A 57 -0.31 10.48 -3.35
N MET A 58 -0.98 11.62 -3.51
CA MET A 58 -1.15 12.58 -2.42
C MET A 58 -1.96 12.00 -1.26
N ALA A 59 -3.03 11.28 -1.56
CA ALA A 59 -3.85 10.63 -0.54
C ALA A 59 -3.05 9.59 0.25
N LEU A 60 -2.18 8.82 -0.40
CA LEU A 60 -1.32 7.83 0.24
C LEU A 60 -0.25 8.49 1.14
N ILE A 61 0.35 9.61 0.73
CA ILE A 61 1.28 10.38 1.57
C ILE A 61 0.59 10.88 2.85
N VAL A 62 -0.61 11.46 2.72
CA VAL A 62 -1.40 11.92 3.87
C VAL A 62 -1.79 10.75 4.77
N ALA A 63 -2.28 9.66 4.19
CA ALA A 63 -2.69 8.49 4.97
C ALA A 63 -1.51 7.80 5.69
N ASP A 64 -0.33 7.76 5.09
CA ASP A 64 0.89 7.27 5.74
C ASP A 64 1.30 8.19 6.91
N ARG A 65 1.29 9.51 6.68
CA ARG A 65 1.71 10.49 7.69
C ARG A 65 0.79 10.56 8.91
N PHE A 66 -0.52 10.56 8.70
CA PHE A 66 -1.52 10.74 9.77
C PHE A 66 -2.14 9.41 10.24
N GLY A 67 -1.81 8.31 9.57
CA GLY A 67 -2.30 6.98 9.88
C GLY A 67 -3.52 6.57 9.04
N LEU A 68 -3.54 5.29 8.66
CA LEU A 68 -4.61 4.71 7.83
C LEU A 68 -5.88 4.42 8.64
N SER A 69 -7.03 4.79 8.08
CA SER A 69 -8.34 4.36 8.56
C SER A 69 -8.71 2.98 8.01
N PRO A 70 -9.36 2.08 8.78
CA PRO A 70 -10.00 0.89 8.22
C PRO A 70 -10.96 1.22 7.08
N ALA A 71 -11.56 2.41 7.08
CA ALA A 71 -12.43 2.88 6.00
C ALA A 71 -11.68 3.13 4.68
N CYS A 72 -10.34 3.21 4.69
CA CYS A 72 -9.52 3.26 3.46
C CYS A 72 -9.46 1.91 2.74
N LEU A 73 -9.87 0.81 3.38
CA LEU A 73 -9.73 -0.53 2.83
C LEU A 73 -10.42 -0.69 1.46
N GLU A 74 -11.67 -0.25 1.33
CA GLU A 74 -12.44 -0.41 0.10
C GLU A 74 -11.86 0.42 -1.06
N PRO A 75 -11.54 1.72 -0.89
CA PRO A 75 -10.85 2.46 -1.94
C PRO A 75 -9.48 1.86 -2.32
N LEU A 76 -8.69 1.38 -1.35
CA LEU A 76 -7.40 0.73 -1.62
C LEU A 76 -7.56 -0.56 -2.42
N ILE A 77 -8.57 -1.39 -2.12
CA ILE A 77 -8.85 -2.60 -2.90
C ILE A 77 -9.24 -2.23 -4.34
N THR A 78 -10.07 -1.21 -4.52
CA THR A 78 -10.45 -0.71 -5.85
C THR A 78 -9.23 -0.29 -6.67
N LEU A 79 -8.26 0.39 -6.05
CA LEU A 79 -7.02 0.82 -6.70
C LEU A 79 -6.07 -0.33 -7.07
N CYS A 80 -6.24 -1.55 -6.54
CA CYS A 80 -5.33 -2.66 -6.83
C CYS A 80 -5.38 -3.13 -8.30
N SER A 81 -6.48 -2.89 -9.00
CA SER A 81 -6.68 -3.32 -10.40
C SER A 81 -6.91 -2.15 -11.36
N ALA A 82 -6.70 -0.92 -10.87
CA ALA A 82 -6.95 0.29 -11.63
C ALA A 82 -5.76 0.61 -12.56
N ASP A 83 -6.03 0.72 -13.85
CA ASP A 83 -5.04 0.97 -14.90
C ASP A 83 -4.68 2.46 -15.10
N TRP A 84 -5.34 3.36 -14.37
CA TRP A 84 -5.26 4.80 -14.57
C TRP A 84 -4.30 5.53 -13.61
N HIS A 85 -3.57 4.80 -12.76
CA HIS A 85 -2.57 5.38 -11.85
C HIS A 85 -1.29 4.53 -11.74
N HIS A 86 -0.23 5.14 -11.22
CA HIS A 86 1.07 4.48 -11.04
C HIS A 86 1.46 4.20 -9.58
N ALA A 87 0.52 4.40 -8.65
CA ALA A 87 0.75 4.29 -7.21
C ALA A 87 0.58 2.87 -6.61
N HIS A 88 0.59 1.80 -7.41
CA HIS A 88 0.28 0.44 -6.93
C HIS A 88 1.21 -0.02 -5.79
N GLU A 89 2.49 0.35 -5.80
CA GLU A 89 3.39 0.03 -4.67
C GLU A 89 2.97 0.70 -3.35
N GLY A 90 2.50 1.94 -3.43
CA GLY A 90 1.96 2.68 -2.28
C GLY A 90 0.66 2.03 -1.78
N VAL A 91 -0.21 1.60 -2.69
CA VAL A 91 -1.44 0.85 -2.37
C VAL A 91 -1.12 -0.46 -1.64
N VAL A 92 -0.19 -1.26 -2.15
CA VAL A 92 0.28 -2.50 -1.49
C VAL A 92 0.79 -2.20 -0.08
N SER A 93 1.59 -1.13 0.07
CA SER A 93 2.15 -0.75 1.37
C SER A 93 1.05 -0.36 2.36
N ALA A 94 0.05 0.40 1.92
CA ALA A 94 -1.09 0.78 2.74
C ALA A 94 -1.94 -0.43 3.17
N LEU A 95 -2.24 -1.35 2.24
CA LEU A 95 -2.94 -2.61 2.56
C LEU A 95 -2.14 -3.47 3.54
N GLY A 96 -0.82 -3.54 3.38
CA GLY A 96 0.09 -4.24 4.29
C GLY A 96 0.14 -3.64 5.69
N THR A 97 -0.11 -2.34 5.83
CA THR A 97 -0.27 -1.67 7.13
C THR A 97 -1.62 -2.02 7.77
N LEU A 98 -2.71 -2.03 6.98
CA LEU A 98 -4.05 -2.39 7.46
C LEU A 98 -4.16 -3.86 7.90
N ARG A 99 -3.43 -4.78 7.25
CA ARG A 99 -3.42 -6.23 7.56
C ARG A 99 -4.83 -6.82 7.63
N SER A 100 -5.72 -6.39 6.76
CA SER A 100 -7.10 -6.88 6.72
C SER A 100 -7.18 -8.18 5.91
N PRO A 101 -7.77 -9.27 6.44
CA PRO A 101 -8.03 -10.49 5.65
C PRO A 101 -8.84 -10.22 4.36
N ALA A 102 -9.70 -9.19 4.37
CA ALA A 102 -10.47 -8.82 3.18
C ALA A 102 -9.59 -8.27 2.03
N ALA A 103 -8.34 -7.88 2.29
CA ALA A 103 -7.39 -7.46 1.26
C ALA A 103 -6.62 -8.64 0.64
N VAL A 104 -6.73 -9.87 1.18
CA VAL A 104 -5.95 -11.03 0.73
C VAL A 104 -6.09 -11.30 -0.77
N PRO A 105 -7.30 -11.33 -1.36
CA PRO A 105 -7.43 -11.57 -2.81
C PRO A 105 -6.71 -10.50 -3.65
N ALA A 106 -6.81 -9.24 -3.24
CA ALA A 106 -6.18 -8.12 -3.94
C ALA A 106 -4.63 -8.18 -3.83
N LEU A 107 -4.11 -8.49 -2.63
CA LEU A 107 -2.68 -8.67 -2.42
C LEU A 107 -2.13 -9.87 -3.18
N GLN A 108 -2.86 -10.98 -3.25
CA GLN A 108 -2.47 -12.14 -4.05
C GLN A 108 -2.40 -11.79 -5.54
N TYR A 109 -3.42 -11.08 -6.05
CA TYR A 109 -3.41 -10.58 -7.43
C TYR A 109 -2.19 -9.71 -7.72
N LEU A 110 -1.90 -8.72 -6.85
CA LEU A 110 -0.75 -7.82 -7.00
C LEU A 110 0.61 -8.51 -6.86
N ALA A 111 0.67 -9.66 -6.19
CA ALA A 111 1.89 -10.46 -6.12
C ALA A 111 2.26 -11.08 -7.48
N ASP A 112 1.25 -11.55 -8.23
CA ASP A 112 1.45 -12.24 -9.51
C ASP A 112 1.40 -11.29 -10.72
N TRP A 113 0.58 -10.25 -10.68
CA TRP A 113 0.42 -9.30 -11.77
C TRP A 113 1.57 -8.28 -11.83
N VAL A 114 1.81 -7.75 -13.03
CA VAL A 114 2.75 -6.65 -13.30
C VAL A 114 1.98 -5.63 -14.12
N PRO A 115 1.83 -4.37 -13.67
CA PRO A 115 1.32 -3.33 -14.54
C PRO A 115 2.38 -2.98 -15.60
N ASP A 116 1.93 -2.58 -16.79
CA ASP A 116 2.79 -2.28 -17.94
C ASP A 116 3.92 -1.27 -17.61
N TYR A 117 3.63 -0.30 -16.75
CA TYR A 117 4.61 0.71 -16.33
C TYR A 117 5.71 0.15 -15.40
N LEU A 118 5.60 -1.10 -14.95
CA LEU A 118 6.62 -1.84 -14.17
C LEU A 118 7.14 -3.08 -14.91
N ASP A 119 6.86 -3.25 -16.20
CA ASP A 119 7.34 -4.42 -16.96
C ASP A 119 8.89 -4.49 -17.00
N TYR A 120 9.56 -3.35 -16.83
CA TYR A 120 11.02 -3.28 -16.69
C TYR A 120 11.54 -3.70 -15.31
N ASP A 121 10.68 -3.89 -14.30
CA ASP A 121 11.09 -4.22 -12.93
C ASP A 121 11.34 -5.73 -12.78
N ASP A 122 12.54 -6.15 -13.18
CA ASP A 122 13.05 -7.51 -12.98
C ASP A 122 13.08 -7.91 -11.49
N SER A 123 13.12 -6.95 -10.57
CA SER A 123 13.17 -7.23 -9.13
C SER A 123 11.82 -7.61 -8.54
N ARG A 124 10.72 -7.39 -9.28
CA ARG A 124 9.34 -7.66 -8.85
C ARG A 124 9.04 -7.03 -7.49
N ALA A 125 9.53 -5.81 -7.25
CA ALA A 125 9.50 -5.15 -5.94
C ALA A 125 8.07 -5.03 -5.39
N MET A 126 7.11 -4.61 -6.24
CA MET A 126 5.69 -4.57 -5.90
C MET A 126 5.16 -5.93 -5.44
N GLY A 127 5.46 -7.00 -6.20
CA GLY A 127 4.97 -8.33 -5.88
C GLY A 127 5.58 -8.91 -4.60
N VAL A 128 6.86 -8.64 -4.36
CA VAL A 128 7.54 -8.98 -3.10
C VAL A 128 6.91 -8.24 -1.91
N LYS A 129 6.57 -6.95 -2.06
CA LYS A 129 5.86 -6.19 -1.03
C LYS A 129 4.48 -6.79 -0.74
N ALA A 130 3.76 -7.24 -1.77
CA ALA A 130 2.45 -7.88 -1.61
C ALA A 130 2.56 -9.21 -0.84
N VAL A 131 3.58 -10.02 -1.12
CA VAL A 131 3.90 -11.22 -0.33
C VAL A 131 4.21 -10.88 1.13
N TRP A 132 4.95 -9.79 1.39
CA TRP A 132 5.23 -9.36 2.76
C TRP A 132 3.97 -8.90 3.50
N ALA A 133 3.05 -8.22 2.80
CA ALA A 133 1.76 -7.83 3.33
C ALA A 133 0.90 -9.06 3.68
N LEU A 134 0.83 -10.06 2.78
CA LEU A 134 0.16 -11.34 3.03
C LEU A 134 0.74 -12.07 4.24
N ARG A 135 2.07 -12.17 4.33
CA ARG A 135 2.77 -12.78 5.47
C ARG A 135 2.35 -12.17 6.81
N ARG A 136 2.10 -10.86 6.86
CA ARG A 136 1.72 -10.12 8.09
C ARG A 136 0.20 -10.07 8.32
N THR A 137 -0.60 -10.49 7.35
CA THR A 137 -2.06 -10.51 7.45
C THR A 137 -2.50 -11.76 8.20
N PRO A 138 -3.34 -11.64 9.24
CA PRO A 138 -3.82 -12.78 10.02
C PRO A 138 -4.81 -13.63 9.21
N GLY A 139 -5.04 -14.86 9.69
CA GLY A 139 -6.05 -15.76 9.14
C GLY A 139 -5.50 -16.81 8.17
N PRO A 140 -6.24 -17.92 7.99
CA PRO A 140 -5.89 -19.00 7.08
C PRO A 140 -5.87 -18.56 5.61
N GLU A 141 -6.70 -17.59 5.23
CA GLU A 141 -6.79 -17.10 3.85
C GLU A 141 -5.45 -16.51 3.37
N ALA A 142 -4.76 -15.77 4.24
CA ALA A 142 -3.44 -15.23 3.93
C ALA A 142 -2.38 -16.32 3.74
N GLU A 143 -2.51 -17.44 4.47
CA GLU A 143 -1.62 -18.59 4.34
C GLU A 143 -1.90 -19.39 3.07
N GLU A 144 -3.17 -19.58 2.73
CA GLU A 144 -3.59 -20.18 1.45
C GLU A 144 -3.12 -19.35 0.26
N ALA A 145 -3.24 -18.01 0.31
CA ALA A 145 -2.72 -17.13 -0.72
C ALA A 145 -1.21 -17.30 -0.90
N LEU A 146 -0.44 -17.35 0.21
CA LEU A 146 1.00 -17.61 0.14
C LEU A 146 1.33 -18.99 -0.44
N ARG A 147 0.54 -20.03 -0.14
CA ARG A 147 0.69 -21.36 -0.76
C ARG A 147 0.43 -21.30 -2.27
N GLY A 148 -0.60 -20.57 -2.69
CA GLY A 148 -0.91 -20.36 -4.11
C GLY A 148 0.25 -19.73 -4.86
N LEU A 149 0.92 -18.75 -4.26
CA LEU A 149 2.07 -18.06 -4.85
C LEU A 149 3.32 -18.93 -5.00
N LEU A 150 3.37 -20.14 -4.42
CA LEU A 150 4.43 -21.11 -4.72
C LEU A 150 4.38 -21.60 -6.17
N ALA A 151 3.24 -21.47 -6.86
CA ALA A 151 3.06 -21.79 -8.27
C ALA A 151 3.18 -20.56 -9.19
N SER A 152 3.52 -19.38 -8.65
CA SER A 152 3.68 -18.14 -9.43
C SER A 152 4.66 -18.34 -10.60
N GLY A 153 4.43 -17.66 -11.73
CA GLY A 153 5.37 -17.64 -12.85
C GLY A 153 6.72 -16.99 -12.50
N SER A 154 6.72 -16.05 -11.56
CA SER A 154 7.93 -15.34 -11.12
C SER A 154 8.69 -16.13 -10.05
N GLY A 155 9.96 -16.46 -10.33
CA GLY A 155 10.85 -17.12 -9.36
C GLY A 155 11.05 -16.31 -8.07
N ILE A 156 11.10 -14.98 -8.19
CA ILE A 156 11.26 -14.06 -7.06
C ILE A 156 10.05 -14.10 -6.14
N VAL A 157 8.83 -14.08 -6.72
CA VAL A 157 7.59 -14.17 -5.95
C VAL A 157 7.46 -15.52 -5.27
N ARG A 158 7.78 -16.63 -5.97
CA ARG A 158 7.81 -17.99 -5.38
C ARG A 158 8.75 -18.06 -4.18
N GLU A 159 9.96 -17.54 -4.29
CA GLU A 159 10.93 -17.53 -3.20
C GLU A 159 10.45 -16.69 -2.01
N ALA A 160 9.93 -15.49 -2.26
CA ALA A 160 9.37 -14.64 -1.24
C ALA A 160 8.21 -15.33 -0.51
N ALA A 161 7.32 -16.01 -1.24
CA ALA A 161 6.18 -16.73 -0.68
C ALA A 161 6.64 -17.91 0.21
N ALA A 162 7.62 -18.69 -0.26
CA ALA A 162 8.21 -19.77 0.51
C ALA A 162 8.86 -19.26 1.82
N LYS A 163 9.57 -18.13 1.76
CA LYS A 163 10.11 -17.45 2.96
C LYS A 163 8.98 -16.98 3.88
N GLY A 164 7.91 -16.42 3.31
CA GLY A 164 6.72 -15.98 4.04
C GLY A 164 6.07 -17.10 4.85
N LEU A 165 5.84 -18.26 4.24
CA LEU A 165 5.30 -19.45 4.91
C LEU A 165 6.22 -19.95 6.02
N ARG A 166 7.54 -20.06 5.78
CA ARG A 166 8.51 -20.45 6.82
C ARG A 166 8.44 -19.50 8.03
N SER A 167 8.38 -18.19 7.79
CA SER A 167 8.27 -17.21 8.88
C SER A 167 6.96 -17.31 9.67
N ARG A 168 5.86 -17.77 9.07
CA ARG A 168 4.59 -18.00 9.78
C ARG A 168 4.62 -19.29 10.61
N GLY A 169 5.39 -20.29 10.17
CA GLY A 169 5.60 -21.55 10.90
C GLY A 169 6.69 -21.50 11.99
N VAL A 170 7.38 -20.38 12.20
CA VAL A 170 8.39 -20.19 13.26
C VAL A 170 7.80 -19.55 14.53
N SER A 171 6.46 -19.40 14.62
CA SER A 171 5.78 -18.88 15.82
C SER A 171 5.35 -19.95 16.85
N GLU A 172 5.81 -21.20 16.75
CA GLU A 172 5.45 -22.27 17.70
C GLU A 172 6.53 -22.63 18.75
N SER A 173 7.59 -21.82 18.94
CA SER A 173 8.62 -22.16 19.94
C SER A 173 9.30 -20.97 20.62
N GLU A 174 8.55 -20.01 21.16
CA GLU A 174 9.05 -19.14 22.25
C GLU A 174 7.90 -18.85 23.22
N GLY A 175 7.69 -19.79 24.13
CA GLY A 175 6.59 -19.75 25.10
C GLY A 175 6.44 -21.02 25.93
N MET A 176 7.55 -21.57 26.42
CA MET A 176 7.58 -22.47 27.58
C MET A 176 8.85 -22.22 28.38
#